data_AF-U2QZQ0-F1
#
_entry.id   AF-U2QZQ0-F1
#
_cell.length_a   1.000
_cell.length_b   1.000
_cell.length_c   1.000
_cell.angle_alpha   90.00
_cell.angle_beta   90.00
_cell.angle_gamma   90.00
#
_symmetry.space_group_name_H-M   'P 1'
#
loop_
_entity.id
_entity.type
_entity.pdbx_description
1 polymer ?
#
loop_
_entity_poly.entity_id
_entity_poly.type
_entity_poly.pdbx_seq_one_letter_code
_entity_poly.pdbx_strand_id
1 'polypeptide(L)'
;MAPLTLDSNLYNDLSNQYQNNKDNITLKVYRDALETAKKYDKEEIQYVLFKLRYINSDVNSGVDEINLSINFGTRIFNILTGRQYKLAFIYSILEAALDD
;
A
#
# COMPACT_ATOMS: atom_id res chain seq x y z
N MET A 1 -13.00 -10.95 9.42
CA MET A 1 -12.78 -9.56 9.02
C MET A 1 -12.76 -9.52 7.51
N ALA A 2 -13.65 -8.76 6.88
CA ALA A 2 -13.67 -8.66 5.43
C ALA A 2 -12.32 -8.07 4.96
N PRO A 3 -11.53 -8.79 4.14
CA PRO A 3 -10.30 -8.23 3.61
C PRO A 3 -10.66 -6.98 2.81
N LEU A 4 -9.86 -5.91 2.92
CA LEU A 4 -9.93 -4.66 2.15
C LEU A 4 -10.28 -4.84 0.65
N THR A 5 -9.97 -6.03 0.11
CA THR A 5 -10.36 -6.48 -1.23
C THR A 5 -11.86 -6.49 -1.50
N LEU A 6 -12.73 -6.49 -0.48
CA LEU A 6 -14.18 -6.52 -0.65
C LEU A 6 -14.82 -5.12 -0.70
N ASP A 7 -14.15 -4.08 -0.18
CA ASP A 7 -14.80 -2.79 0.09
C ASP A 7 -14.18 -1.58 -0.63
N SER A 8 -13.06 -1.72 -1.36
CA SER A 8 -12.45 -0.59 -2.08
C SER A 8 -11.98 -0.96 -3.49
N ASN A 9 -12.56 -0.28 -4.49
CA ASN A 9 -12.13 -0.37 -5.88
C ASN A 9 -10.70 0.15 -6.05
N LEU A 10 -10.35 1.24 -5.35
CA LEU A 10 -8.99 1.78 -5.30
C LEU A 10 -7.97 0.75 -4.85
N TYR A 11 -8.22 0.06 -3.73
CA TYR A 11 -7.29 -0.98 -3.25
C TYR A 11 -7.15 -2.12 -4.26
N ASN A 12 -8.26 -2.55 -4.86
CA ASN A 12 -8.27 -3.63 -5.83
C ASN A 12 -7.52 -3.28 -7.12
N ASP A 13 -7.70 -2.06 -7.64
CA ASP A 13 -7.02 -1.60 -8.84
C ASP A 13 -5.50 -1.56 -8.65
N LEU A 14 -5.05 -0.95 -7.54
CA LEU A 14 -3.62 -0.87 -7.21
C LEU A 14 -3.03 -2.27 -6.91
N SER A 15 -3.81 -3.11 -6.23
CA SER A 15 -3.47 -4.51 -5.99
C SER A 15 -3.27 -5.29 -7.29
N ASN A 16 -4.18 -5.12 -8.25
CA ASN A 16 -4.14 -5.80 -9.54
C ASN A 16 -2.98 -5.29 -10.40
N GLN A 17 -2.75 -3.97 -10.44
CA GLN A 17 -1.59 -3.39 -11.12
C GLN A 17 -0.28 -3.91 -10.54
N TYR A 18 -0.17 -4.01 -9.20
CA TYR A 18 0.98 -4.63 -8.57
C TYR A 18 1.12 -6.10 -8.99
N GLN A 19 0.07 -6.92 -8.90
CA GLN A 19 0.16 -8.35 -9.22
C GLN A 19 0.55 -8.60 -10.67
N ASN A 20 0.03 -7.81 -11.60
CA ASN A 20 0.33 -7.91 -13.02
C ASN A 20 1.77 -7.50 -13.37
N ASN A 21 2.42 -6.73 -12.50
CA ASN A 21 3.78 -6.20 -12.72
C ASN A 21 4.76 -6.59 -11.61
N LYS A 22 4.41 -7.57 -10.76
CA LYS A 22 5.16 -7.91 -9.54
C LYS A 22 6.60 -8.32 -9.81
N ASP A 23 6.85 -8.89 -10.99
CA ASP A 23 8.17 -9.38 -11.42
C ASP A 23 9.05 -8.24 -11.96
N ASN A 24 8.46 -7.09 -12.32
CA ASN A 24 9.17 -5.92 -12.82
C ASN A 24 8.38 -4.61 -12.61
N ILE A 25 8.45 -4.05 -11.40
CA ILE A 25 7.86 -2.73 -11.11
C ILE A 25 8.77 -1.64 -11.65
N THR A 26 8.43 -1.13 -12.83
CA THR A 26 9.12 0.00 -13.46
C THR A 26 8.53 1.34 -13.01
N LEU A 27 9.26 2.44 -13.25
CA LEU A 27 8.74 3.80 -13.01
C LEU A 27 7.45 4.07 -13.78
N LYS A 28 7.27 3.47 -14.96
CA LYS A 28 6.03 3.58 -15.73
C LYS A 28 4.85 2.98 -14.97
N VAL A 29 5.01 1.76 -14.45
CA VAL A 29 3.99 1.09 -13.63
C VAL A 29 3.65 1.93 -12.39
N TYR A 30 4.66 2.52 -11.75
CA TYR A 30 4.43 3.40 -10.59
C TYR A 30 3.61 4.65 -10.97
N ARG A 31 3.94 5.32 -12.09
CA ARG A 31 3.20 6.49 -12.57
C ARG A 31 1.78 6.15 -12.97
N ASP A 32 1.59 5.05 -13.71
CA ASP A 32 0.26 4.59 -14.13
C ASP A 32 -0.63 4.28 -12.91
N ALA A 33 -0.04 3.72 -11.85
CA ALA A 33 -0.73 3.45 -10.60
C ALA A 33 -1.05 4.73 -9.81
N LEU A 34 -0.14 5.71 -9.79
CA LEU A 34 -0.39 7.02 -9.21
C LEU A 34 -1.52 7.76 -9.93
N GLU A 35 -1.53 7.76 -11.26
CA GLU A 35 -2.63 8.34 -12.04
C GLU A 35 -3.95 7.62 -11.80
N THR A 36 -3.92 6.31 -11.54
CA THR A 36 -5.12 5.54 -11.17
C THR A 36 -5.63 5.99 -9.81
N ALA A 37 -4.75 6.12 -8.80
CA ALA A 37 -5.14 6.58 -7.47
C ALA A 37 -5.72 8.00 -7.48
N LYS A 38 -5.15 8.91 -8.28
CA LYS A 38 -5.61 10.30 -8.40
C LYS A 38 -7.02 10.47 -9.00
N LYS A 39 -7.60 9.42 -9.60
CA LYS A 39 -8.99 9.44 -10.09
C LYS A 39 -10.02 9.26 -8.98
N TYR A 40 -9.58 8.81 -7.82
CA TYR A 40 -10.43 8.58 -6.65
C TYR A 40 -10.44 9.81 -5.75
N ASP A 41 -11.53 9.96 -5.00
CA ASP A 41 -11.68 11.08 -4.06
C ASP A 41 -10.61 11.01 -2.95
N LYS A 42 -10.16 12.18 -2.48
CA LYS A 42 -9.14 12.27 -1.44
C LYS A 42 -9.58 11.55 -0.15
N GLU A 43 -10.88 11.61 0.17
CA GLU A 43 -11.50 10.91 1.28
C GLU A 43 -11.42 9.39 1.14
N GLU A 44 -11.57 8.85 -0.08
CA GLU A 44 -11.44 7.40 -0.33
C GLU A 44 -9.98 6.96 -0.16
N ILE A 45 -9.03 7.75 -0.69
CA ILE A 45 -7.59 7.49 -0.51
C ILE A 45 -7.22 7.47 0.98
N GLN A 46 -7.70 8.45 1.76
CA GLN A 46 -7.50 8.51 3.20
C GLN A 46 -8.15 7.32 3.93
N TYR A 47 -9.36 6.92 3.53
CA TYR A 47 -10.07 5.77 4.11
C TYR A 47 -9.29 4.46 3.89
N VAL A 48 -8.78 4.24 2.67
CA VAL A 48 -7.99 3.05 2.34
C VAL A 48 -6.67 3.06 3.12
N LEU A 49 -5.97 4.19 3.20
CA LEU A 49 -4.76 4.34 4.02
C LEU A 49 -5.02 4.02 5.49
N PHE A 50 -6.10 4.56 6.06
CA PHE A 50 -6.50 4.29 7.44
C PHE A 50 -6.73 2.80 7.69
N LYS A 51 -7.50 2.14 6.81
CA LYS A 51 -7.77 0.70 6.90
C LYS A 51 -6.50 -0.14 6.75
N LEU A 52 -5.60 0.23 5.84
CA LEU A 52 -4.32 -0.46 5.66
C LEU A 52 -3.45 -0.34 6.92
N ARG A 53 -3.46 0.83 7.59
CA ARG A 53 -2.69 1.04 8.83
C ARG A 53 -3.25 0.19 9.96
N TYR A 54 -4.58 0.15 10.06
CA TYR A 54 -5.29 -0.65 11.06
C TYR A 54 -5.05 -2.16 10.93
N ILE A 55 -5.10 -2.69 9.71
CA ILE A 55 -4.86 -4.13 9.46
C ILE A 55 -3.41 -4.52 9.77
N ASN A 56 -2.44 -3.63 9.53
CA ASN A 56 -1.05 -3.88 9.91
C ASN A 56 -0.83 -3.80 11.43
N SER A 57 -1.57 -2.94 12.15
CA SER A 57 -1.47 -2.88 13.62
C SER A 57 -2.11 -4.08 14.32
N ASP A 58 -3.24 -4.62 13.82
CA ASP A 58 -3.92 -5.76 14.45
C ASP A 58 -3.12 -7.07 14.29
N VAL A 59 -2.39 -7.24 13.18
CA VAL A 59 -1.50 -8.40 12.95
C VAL A 59 -0.26 -8.36 13.85
N ASN A 60 0.12 -7.20 14.37
CA ASN A 60 1.28 -7.01 15.25
C ASN A 60 0.98 -7.16 16.75
N SER A 61 -0.23 -7.56 17.15
CA SER A 61 -0.55 -7.81 18.56
C SER A 61 0.09 -9.09 19.16
N GLY A 62 1.06 -9.71 18.46
CA GLY A 62 1.82 -10.86 18.94
C GLY A 62 3.34 -10.76 18.81
N VAL A 63 3.91 -9.69 18.25
CA VAL A 63 5.38 -9.54 18.19
C VAL A 63 5.74 -8.07 18.38
N ASP A 64 6.58 -7.83 19.37
CA ASP A 64 7.31 -6.59 19.62
C ASP A 64 7.79 -5.89 18.34
N GLU A 65 7.92 -4.57 18.44
CA GLU A 65 8.41 -3.61 17.43
C GLU A 65 7.36 -2.86 16.63
N ILE A 66 6.63 -2.03 17.37
CA ILE A 66 6.19 -0.69 16.98
C ILE A 66 7.43 0.19 16.71
N ASN A 67 8.20 -0.16 15.68
CA ASN A 67 9.25 0.67 15.07
C ASN A 67 9.15 0.63 13.53
N LEU A 68 8.04 0.13 13.00
CA LEU A 68 7.68 0.19 11.58
C LEU A 68 7.00 1.52 11.20
N SER A 69 6.94 2.48 12.11
CA SER A 69 6.24 3.75 11.91
C SER A 69 7.06 4.83 11.21
N ILE A 70 8.40 4.81 11.17
CA ILE A 70 9.15 5.99 10.65
C ILE A 70 10.42 5.64 9.85
N ASN A 71 10.78 4.36 9.68
CA ASN A 71 12.00 3.95 8.96
C ASN A 71 11.73 3.25 7.61
N PHE A 72 10.71 3.68 6.87
CA PHE A 72 10.49 3.24 5.48
C PHE A 72 11.69 3.57 4.57
N GLY A 73 12.47 4.61 4.88
CA GLY A 73 13.61 5.05 4.09
C GLY A 73 14.92 4.29 4.31
N THR A 74 15.11 3.55 5.41
CA THR A 74 16.48 3.12 5.80
C THR A 74 16.66 1.66 6.17
N ARG A 75 15.63 0.80 6.20
CA ARG A 75 15.84 -0.59 6.69
C ARG A 75 15.01 -1.69 6.05
N ILE A 76 14.57 -1.53 4.82
CA ILE A 76 13.77 -2.56 4.14
C ILE A 76 14.53 -3.14 2.95
N PHE A 77 15.62 -3.86 3.21
CA PHE A 77 16.32 -4.61 2.14
C PHE A 77 16.54 -6.09 2.39
N ASN A 78 16.23 -6.62 3.58
CA ASN A 78 16.39 -8.04 3.82
C ASN A 78 15.05 -8.65 4.26
N ILE A 79 14.44 -9.39 3.33
CA ILE A 79 13.30 -10.30 3.53
C ILE A 79 11.94 -9.59 3.66
N LEU A 80 11.54 -8.84 2.63
CA LEU A 80 10.12 -8.57 2.43
C LEU A 80 9.46 -9.80 1.82
N THR A 81 8.42 -10.34 2.46
CA THR A 81 7.53 -11.29 1.79
C THR A 81 6.80 -10.59 0.64
N GLY A 82 6.39 -11.31 -0.41
CA GLY A 82 5.70 -10.70 -1.57
C GLY A 82 4.43 -9.91 -1.20
N ARG A 83 3.85 -10.19 -0.03
CA ARG A 83 2.74 -9.42 0.55
C ARG A 83 3.18 -8.07 1.10
N GLN A 84 4.34 -7.99 1.75
CA GLN A 84 4.87 -6.73 2.29
C GLN A 84 5.32 -5.78 1.18
N TYR A 85 5.92 -6.29 0.09
CA TYR A 85 6.27 -5.47 -1.07
C TYR A 85 5.03 -4.89 -1.77
N LYS A 86 3.96 -5.68 -1.87
CA LYS A 86 2.64 -5.21 -2.34
C LYS A 86 2.10 -4.06 -1.49
N LEU A 87 2.12 -4.22 -0.17
CA LEU A 87 1.62 -3.19 0.74
C LEU A 87 2.46 -1.92 0.65
N ALA A 88 3.79 -2.03 0.67
CA ALA A 88 4.70 -0.89 0.54
C ALA A 88 4.45 -0.09 -0.76
N PHE A 89 4.26 -0.80 -1.89
CA PHE A 89 3.91 -0.18 -3.16
C PHE A 89 2.59 0.60 -3.08
N ILE A 90 1.53 -0.03 -2.56
CA ILE A 90 0.20 0.60 -2.43
C ILE A 90 0.28 1.81 -1.50
N TYR A 91 0.96 1.71 -0.36
CA TYR A 91 1.17 2.84 0.56
C TYR A 91 1.83 4.02 -0.12
N SER A 92 2.96 3.78 -0.79
CA SER A 92 3.73 4.83 -1.48
C SER A 92 2.89 5.59 -2.50
N ILE A 93 2.02 4.87 -3.24
CA ILE A 93 1.15 5.48 -4.25
C ILE A 93 0.06 6.34 -3.59
N LEU A 94 -0.58 5.82 -2.55
CA LEU A 94 -1.66 6.52 -1.87
C LEU A 94 -1.15 7.78 -1.15
N GLU A 95 0.03 7.72 -0.52
CA GLU A 95 0.67 8.89 0.11
C GLU A 95 1.03 9.94 -0.95
N ALA A 96 1.66 9.52 -2.06
CA ALA A 96 1.98 10.43 -3.16
C ALA A 96 0.75 11.03 -3.85
N ALA A 97 -0.41 10.36 -3.82
CA ALA A 97 -1.66 10.89 -4.35
C ALA A 97 -2.31 11.92 -3.42
N LEU A 98 -1.99 11.92 -2.12
CA LEU A 98 -2.48 12.90 -1.16
C LEU A 98 -1.62 14.17 -1.09
N ASP A 99 -0.31 14.02 -1.32
CA ASP A 99 0.65 15.12 -1.31
C ASP A 99 0.54 16.05 -2.55
N ASP A 100 -0.21 15.62 -3.58
CA ASP A 100 -0.52 16.40 -4.80
C ASP A 100 -1.88 17.13 -4.70
#